data_AF-A0AAV0E6B4-F1
#
_entry.id   AF-A0AAV0E6B4-F1
#
_cell.length_a   1.000
_cell.length_b   1.000
_cell.length_c   1.000
_cell.angle_alpha   90.00
_cell.angle_beta   90.00
_cell.angle_gamma   90.00
#
_symmetry.space_group_name_H-M   'P 1'
#
loop_
_entity.id
_entity.type
_entity.pdbx_description
1 polymer ?
#
loop_
_entity_poly.entity_id
_entity_poly.type
_entity_poly.pdbx_seq_one_letter_code
_entity_poly.pdbx_strand_id
1 'polypeptide(L)'
;MGFPKIFMENSPQGVEELQKALQKKLNFVNRKLNIAITKIEKPYGNPNILAEFIAGQLKNRVSFRKAMKKAIELAEQADTKGIQVQIAGRLDGKEIARVEWIREGRVPRQNYSS
;
A
#
# COMPACT_ATOMS: atom_id res chain seq x y z
N MET A 1 -1.15 3.12 5.50
CA MET A 1 -0.36 4.35 5.53
C MET A 1 0.98 4.14 4.81
N GLY A 2 1.12 4.60 3.57
CA GLY A 2 2.37 4.49 2.79
C GLY A 2 3.29 5.71 2.82
N PHE A 3 3.04 6.68 3.70
CA PHE A 3 3.90 7.84 3.87
C PHE A 3 4.57 7.80 5.24
N PRO A 4 5.84 7.36 5.33
CA PRO A 4 6.60 7.38 6.59
C PRO A 4 6.76 8.79 7.19
N LYS A 5 6.51 9.86 6.42
CA LYS A 5 6.56 11.25 6.93
C LYS A 5 5.55 11.51 8.06
N ILE A 6 4.33 10.96 7.98
CA ILE A 6 3.30 11.17 9.03
C ILE A 6 3.67 10.44 10.33
N PHE A 7 4.40 9.33 10.22
CA PHE A 7 4.89 8.58 11.40
C PHE A 7 6.18 9.19 11.99
N MET A 8 7.03 9.78 11.16
CA MET A 8 8.29 10.42 11.61
C MET A 8 8.08 11.74 12.37
N GLU A 9 6.95 12.43 12.19
CA GLU A 9 6.70 13.70 12.89
C GLU A 9 6.45 13.52 14.40
N ASN A 10 6.15 12.29 14.87
CA ASN A 10 5.93 11.94 16.29
C ASN A 10 6.89 10.83 16.80
N SER A 11 8.15 10.86 16.35
CA SER A 11 9.09 9.72 16.32
C SER A 11 9.36 8.93 17.62
N PRO A 12 9.43 9.47 18.86
CA PRO A 12 9.74 8.64 20.04
C PRO A 12 8.50 7.98 20.66
N GLN A 13 7.41 8.74 20.82
CA GLN A 13 6.25 8.31 21.60
C GLN A 13 5.48 7.18 20.91
N GLY A 14 5.29 7.26 19.59
CA GLY A 14 4.51 6.26 18.86
C GLY A 14 5.14 4.86 18.86
N VAL A 15 6.48 4.77 18.88
CA VAL A 15 7.19 3.48 18.90
C VAL A 15 7.11 2.83 20.28
N GLU A 16 7.26 3.61 21.35
CA GLU A 16 7.10 3.12 22.73
C GLU A 16 5.67 2.68 23.02
N GLU A 17 4.67 3.42 22.54
CA GLU A 17 3.25 3.05 22.66
C GLU A 17 2.94 1.75 21.92
N LEU A 18 3.47 1.56 20.71
CA LEU A 18 3.32 0.32 19.96
C LEU A 18 3.99 -0.85 20.69
N GLN A 19 5.18 -0.64 21.26
CA GLN A 19 5.87 -1.67 22.03
C GLN A 19 5.04 -2.10 23.25
N LYS A 20 4.50 -1.14 24.02
CA LYS A 20 3.62 -1.40 25.16
C LYS A 20 2.33 -2.11 24.75
N ALA A 21 1.69 -1.66 23.66
CA ALA A 21 0.44 -2.26 23.16
C ALA A 21 0.65 -3.71 22.69
N LEU A 22 1.75 -3.98 21.98
CA LEU A 22 2.10 -5.32 21.51
C LEU A 22 2.50 -6.23 22.69
N GLN A 23 3.25 -5.71 23.65
CA GLN A 23 3.61 -6.46 24.86
C GLN A 23 2.37 -6.86 25.69
N LYS A 24 1.40 -5.94 25.81
CA LYS A 24 0.12 -6.21 26.49
C LYS A 24 -0.76 -7.22 25.75
N LYS A 25 -0.82 -7.18 24.41
CA LYS A 25 -1.61 -8.14 23.62
C LYS A 25 -1.00 -9.53 23.58
N LEU A 26 0.33 -9.63 23.58
CA LEU A 26 1.04 -10.90 23.42
C LEU A 26 1.41 -11.57 24.75
N ASN A 27 1.02 -10.99 25.90
CA ASN A 27 1.30 -11.49 27.26
C ASN A 27 2.76 -11.92 27.46
N PHE A 28 3.71 -11.20 26.85
CA PHE A 28 5.14 -11.46 27.04
C PHE A 28 5.59 -10.89 28.38
N VAL A 29 5.50 -11.73 29.42
CA VAL A 29 5.95 -11.39 30.79
C VAL A 29 7.49 -11.33 30.87
N ASN A 30 8.22 -11.97 29.94
CA ASN A 30 9.66 -12.17 30.08
C ASN A 30 10.51 -11.99 28.80
N ARG A 31 9.98 -11.35 27.75
CA ARG A 31 10.73 -11.08 26.50
C ARG A 31 10.55 -9.64 26.05
N LYS A 32 11.67 -8.95 25.78
CA LYS A 32 11.68 -7.60 25.21
C LYS A 32 11.50 -7.68 23.70
N LEU A 33 10.48 -6.99 23.18
CA LEU A 33 10.25 -6.82 21.75
C LEU A 33 11.12 -5.67 21.24
N ASN A 34 12.00 -5.94 20.29
CA ASN A 34 12.76 -4.90 19.59
C ASN A 34 12.06 -4.59 18.26
N ILE A 35 11.64 -3.33 18.09
CA ILE A 35 10.98 -2.86 16.87
C ILE A 35 12.02 -2.06 16.08
N ALA A 36 12.28 -2.46 14.84
CA ALA A 36 13.12 -1.73 13.91
C ALA A 36 12.27 -1.15 12.79
N ILE A 37 12.41 0.14 12.53
CA ILE A 37 11.74 0.83 11.43
C ILE A 37 12.73 0.94 10.28
N THR A 38 12.42 0.31 9.16
CA THR A 38 13.19 0.44 7.91
C THR A 38 12.47 1.38 6.96
N LYS A 39 13.24 2.31 6.37
CA LYS A 39 12.71 3.23 5.37
C LYS A 39 12.72 2.54 4.01
N ILE A 40 11.62 2.63 3.28
CA ILE A 40 11.53 2.19 1.89
C ILE A 40 11.95 3.37 1.01
N GLU A 41 12.99 3.19 0.19
CA GLU A 41 13.52 4.24 -0.69
C GLU A 41 12.51 4.65 -1.77
N LYS A 42 11.86 3.66 -2.40
CA LYS A 42 10.86 3.84 -3.45
C LYS A 42 9.48 3.34 -2.97
N PRO A 43 8.68 4.17 -2.29
CA PRO A 43 7.43 3.73 -1.68
C PRO A 43 6.42 3.21 -2.70
N TYR A 44 6.35 3.83 -3.89
CA TYR A 44 5.42 3.44 -4.95
C TYR A 44 5.82 2.18 -5.72
N GLY A 45 7.03 1.65 -5.49
CA GLY A 45 7.41 0.32 -5.96
C GLY A 45 6.81 -0.79 -5.09
N ASN A 46 6.29 -0.47 -3.89
CA ASN A 46 5.65 -1.44 -3.03
C ASN A 46 4.14 -1.52 -3.34
N PRO A 47 3.61 -2.72 -3.72
CA PRO A 47 2.20 -2.89 -4.04
C PRO A 47 1.25 -2.49 -2.90
N ASN A 48 1.64 -2.69 -1.63
CA ASN A 48 0.79 -2.36 -0.48
C ASN A 48 0.58 -0.85 -0.37
N ILE A 49 1.64 -0.07 -0.55
CA ILE A 49 1.58 1.39 -0.50
C ILE A 49 0.75 1.93 -1.66
N LEU A 50 0.92 1.34 -2.84
CA LEU A 50 0.17 1.73 -4.02
C LEU A 50 -1.33 1.40 -3.90
N ALA A 51 -1.67 0.24 -3.34
CA ALA A 51 -3.06 -0.17 -3.09
C ALA A 51 -3.76 0.79 -2.11
N GLU A 52 -3.07 1.18 -1.04
CA GLU A 52 -3.59 2.17 -0.10
C GLU A 52 -3.77 3.54 -0.72
N PHE A 53 -2.85 3.94 -1.60
CA PHE A 53 -2.99 5.19 -2.36
C PHE A 53 -4.26 5.17 -3.21
N ILE A 54 -4.49 4.09 -3.97
CA ILE A 54 -5.72 3.91 -4.78
C ILE A 54 -6.95 3.95 -3.86
N ALA A 55 -6.93 3.23 -2.73
CA ALA A 55 -8.03 3.24 -1.78
C ALA A 55 -8.32 4.65 -1.22
N GLY A 56 -7.29 5.44 -0.94
CA GLY A 56 -7.43 6.84 -0.53
C GLY A 56 -8.07 7.71 -1.61
N GLN A 57 -7.65 7.56 -2.87
CA GLN A 57 -8.26 8.28 -4.00
C GLN A 57 -9.75 7.92 -4.17
N LEU A 58 -10.09 6.63 -4.06
CA LEU A 58 -11.48 6.17 -4.14
C LEU A 58 -12.33 6.69 -2.97
N LYS A 59 -11.79 6.74 -1.74
CA LYS A 59 -12.46 7.36 -0.58
C LYS A 59 -12.75 8.85 -0.81
N ASN A 60 -11.83 9.55 -1.46
CA ASN A 60 -12.00 10.95 -1.86
C ASN A 60 -12.90 11.13 -3.10
N ARG A 61 -13.62 10.08 -3.53
CA ARG A 61 -14.53 10.08 -4.69
C ARG A 61 -13.85 10.44 -6.02
N VAL A 62 -12.54 10.21 -6.14
CA VAL A 62 -11.86 10.33 -7.42
C VAL A 62 -12.28 9.15 -8.31
N SER A 63 -12.53 9.42 -9.59
CA SER A 63 -12.86 8.39 -10.57
C SER A 63 -11.82 7.26 -10.55
N PHE A 64 -12.27 6.01 -10.50
CA PHE A 64 -11.41 4.84 -10.45
C PHE A 64 -10.41 4.79 -11.60
N ARG A 65 -10.80 5.26 -12.81
CA ARG A 65 -9.91 5.36 -13.97
C ARG A 65 -8.76 6.33 -13.74
N LYS A 66 -9.04 7.50 -13.14
CA LYS A 66 -8.01 8.50 -12.79
C LYS A 66 -7.10 7.97 -11.69
N ALA A 67 -7.67 7.32 -10.68
CA ALA A 67 -6.89 6.71 -9.60
C ALA A 67 -5.95 5.61 -10.12
N MET A 68 -6.42 4.73 -11.02
CA MET A 68 -5.60 3.69 -11.64
C MET A 68 -4.48 4.27 -12.50
N LYS A 69 -4.78 5.23 -13.39
CA LYS A 69 -3.75 5.88 -14.23
C LYS A 69 -2.66 6.53 -13.38
N LYS A 70 -3.07 7.28 -12.34
CA LYS A 70 -2.12 7.94 -11.44
C LYS A 70 -1.27 6.93 -10.65
N ALA A 71 -1.86 5.81 -10.24
CA ALA A 71 -1.11 4.75 -9.57
C ALA A 71 -0.06 4.12 -10.49
N ILE A 72 -0.37 3.93 -11.77
CA ILE A 72 0.58 3.39 -12.73
C ILE A 72 1.72 4.38 -12.98
N GLU A 73 1.41 5.66 -13.23
CA GLU A 73 2.41 6.71 -13.38
C GLU A 73 3.38 6.78 -12.18
N LEU A 74 2.87 6.66 -10.95
CA LEU A 74 3.69 6.63 -9.74
C LEU A 74 4.55 5.36 -9.64
N ALA A 75 4.06 4.22 -10.14
CA ALA A 75 4.81 2.97 -10.16
C ALA A 75 5.90 2.98 -11.24
N GLU A 76 5.65 3.63 -12.39
CA GLU A 76 6.66 3.85 -13.43
C GLU A 76 7.80 4.73 -12.92
N GLN A 77 7.48 5.81 -12.19
CA GLN A 77 8.48 6.65 -11.51
C GLN A 77 9.33 5.89 -10.47
N ALA A 78 8.84 4.74 -10.00
CA ALA A 78 9.58 3.86 -9.10
C ALA A 78 10.45 2.81 -9.82
N ASP A 79 10.61 2.89 -11.14
CA ASP A 79 11.35 1.94 -12.00
C ASP A 79 10.80 0.51 -11.93
N THR A 80 9.47 0.36 -11.89
CA THR A 80 8.85 -0.98 -11.95
C THR A 80 8.87 -1.56 -13.37
N LYS A 81 9.23 -2.84 -13.52
CA LYS A 81 9.31 -3.54 -14.83
C LYS A 81 7.94 -3.86 -15.43
N GLY A 82 6.91 -3.86 -14.60
CA GLY A 82 5.54 -4.14 -14.99
C GLY A 82 4.61 -4.07 -13.79
N ILE A 83 3.38 -3.65 -14.05
CA ILE A 83 2.34 -3.49 -13.06
C ILE A 83 1.01 -4.00 -13.62
N GLN A 84 0.25 -4.69 -12.78
CA GLN A 84 -1.14 -5.03 -13.06
C GLN A 84 -2.00 -4.53 -11.90
N VAL A 85 -2.92 -3.61 -12.20
CA VAL A 85 -3.89 -3.09 -11.24
C VAL A 85 -5.27 -3.62 -11.59
N GLN A 86 -5.96 -4.22 -10.63
CA GLN A 86 -7.31 -4.74 -10.79
C GLN A 86 -8.22 -4.18 -9.70
N ILE A 87 -9.38 -3.67 -10.10
CA ILE A 87 -10.41 -3.17 -9.18
C ILE A 87 -11.73 -3.86 -9.54
N ALA A 88 -12.40 -4.42 -8.54
CA ALA A 88 -13.67 -5.08 -8.67
C ALA A 88 -14.71 -4.44 -7.74
N GLY A 89 -15.94 -4.28 -8.23
CA GLY A 89 -17.07 -3.85 -7.41
C GLY A 89 -18.03 -2.91 -8.14
N ARG A 90 -18.84 -2.19 -7.37
CA ARG A 90 -19.78 -1.18 -7.86
C ARG A 90 -19.03 0.12 -8.16
N LEU A 91 -18.39 0.14 -9.33
CA LEU A 91 -17.60 1.28 -9.77
C LEU A 91 -18.52 2.45 -10.15
N ASP A 92 -18.15 3.65 -9.71
CA ASP A 92 -18.82 4.89 -10.11
C ASP A 92 -20.30 4.98 -9.70
N GLY A 93 -20.67 4.31 -8.60
CA GLY A 93 -22.05 4.28 -8.10
C GLY A 93 -23.02 3.44 -8.95
N LYS A 94 -22.52 2.71 -9.96
CA LYS A 94 -23.36 1.87 -10.80
C LYS A 94 -23.94 0.70 -10.00
N GLU A 95 -25.16 0.30 -10.37
CA GLU A 95 -25.88 -0.81 -9.73
C GLU A 95 -25.18 -2.15 -9.99
N ILE A 96 -24.67 -2.32 -11.21
CA ILE A 96 -23.99 -3.55 -11.66
C ILE A 96 -22.51 -3.48 -11.28
N ALA A 97 -22.05 -4.46 -10.51
CA ALA A 97 -20.63 -4.63 -10.20
C ALA A 97 -19.85 -5.03 -11.46
N ARG A 98 -18.65 -4.48 -11.61
CA ARG A 98 -17.75 -4.75 -12.73
C ARG A 98 -16.33 -4.95 -12.23
N VAL A 99 -15.53 -5.63 -13.05
CA VAL A 99 -14.11 -5.82 -12.82
C VAL A 99 -13.36 -5.09 -13.93
N GLU A 100 -12.52 -4.16 -13.54
CA GLU A 100 -11.67 -3.38 -14.44
C GLU A 100 -10.22 -3.67 -14.08
N TRP A 101 -9.39 -3.93 -15.08
CA TRP A 101 -7.98 -4.17 -14.89
C TRP A 101 -7.18 -3.46 -15.96
N ILE A 102 -6.03 -2.94 -15.55
CA ILE A 102 -5.05 -2.33 -16.44
C ILE A 102 -3.73 -3.02 -16.17
N ARG A 103 -3.01 -3.35 -17.25
CA ARG A 103 -1.71 -3.99 -17.20
C ARG A 103 -0.74 -3.19 -18.06
N GLU A 104 0.38 -2.83 -17.48
CA GLU A 104 1.47 -2.14 -18.16
C GLU A 104 2.78 -2.88 -17.90
N GLY A 105 3.65 -2.95 -18.91
CA GLY A 105 4.90 -3.70 -18.85
C GLY A 105 4.74 -5.22 -18.75
N ARG A 106 5.81 -5.90 -18.30
CA ARG A 106 5.91 -7.36 -18.33
C ARG A 106 5.58 -7.96 -16.96
N VAL A 107 4.39 -8.56 -16.85
CA VAL A 107 3.90 -9.27 -15.66
C VAL A 107 3.68 -10.76 -15.96
N PRO A 108 4.71 -11.62 -15.83
CA PRO A 108 4.54 -13.06 -15.99
C PRO A 108 3.85 -13.65 -14.75
N ARG A 109 2.74 -14.38 -14.91
CA ARG A 109 2.00 -14.99 -13.79
C ARG A 109 2.36 -16.46 -13.54
N GLN A 110 3.13 -17.07 -14.44
CA GLN A 110 3.37 -18.52 -14.47
C GLN A 110 4.85 -18.89 -14.23
N ASN A 111 5.73 -17.89 -14.11
CA ASN A 111 7.15 -18.10 -13.87
C ASN A 111 7.44 -17.98 -12.36
N TYR A 112 8.01 -19.01 -11.76
CA TYR A 112 8.37 -19.05 -10.34
C TYR A 112 9.60 -18.20 -9.95
N SER A 113 10.18 -17.46 -10.91
CA SER A 113 11.42 -16.70 -10.74
C SER A 113 11.33 -15.34 -11.44
N SER A 114 10.78 -14.33 -10.77
CA SER A 114 10.70 -12.95 -11.26
C SER A 114 10.71 -11.97 -10.10
#